data_AF-A0A6H0DY52-F1
#
_entry.id   AF-A0A6H0DY52-F1
#
_cell.length_a   1.000
_cell.length_b   1.000
_cell.length_c   1.000
_cell.angle_alpha   90.00
_cell.angle_beta   90.00
_cell.angle_gamma   90.00
#
_symmetry.space_group_name_H-M   'P 1'
#
loop_
_entity.id
_entity.type
_entity.pdbx_description
1 polymer ?
#
loop_
_entity_poly.entity_id
_entity_poly.type
_entity_poly.pdbx_seq_one_letter_code
_entity_poly.pdbx_strand_id
1 'polypeptide(L)'
;AKEIKTKIASVQSTQKITKAMEMVATSKMRKTQDRMAASRPYSETIRNVISHVSKASIGYKHPFLVEREVKKIGILVISTDRGMCGGLNVNLFKTTLNQIKNWKEQNISTDLGLIGSKGISFFRSFGFNIKGQLSGLGDTPALEELIGVANTMFDAYRNGEIDAIYIAYNKFVNTM
;
A
#
# COMPACT_ATOMS: atom_id res chain seq x y z
N ALA A 1 -48.92 -6.67 -0.52
CA ALA A 1 -48.57 -7.20 0.83
C ALA A 1 -47.42 -8.22 0.82
N LYS A 2 -47.44 -9.26 -0.04
CA LYS A 2 -46.40 -10.32 -0.10
C LYS A 2 -45.00 -9.80 -0.48
N GLU A 3 -44.90 -8.95 -1.49
CA GLU A 3 -43.62 -8.38 -1.95
C GLU A 3 -42.94 -7.51 -0.88
N ILE A 4 -43.71 -6.71 -0.14
CA ILE A 4 -43.19 -5.88 0.96
C ILE A 4 -42.59 -6.78 2.05
N LYS A 5 -43.27 -7.88 2.41
CA LYS A 5 -42.73 -8.85 3.38
C LYS A 5 -41.44 -9.50 2.88
N THR A 6 -41.34 -9.84 1.59
CA THR A 6 -40.11 -10.37 1.00
C THR A 6 -38.96 -9.35 1.05
N LYS A 7 -39.23 -8.08 0.75
CA LYS A 7 -38.23 -7.01 0.82
C LYS A 7 -37.73 -6.78 2.25
N ILE A 8 -38.64 -6.80 3.24
CA ILE A 8 -38.29 -6.73 4.66
C ILE A 8 -37.35 -7.88 5.06
N ALA A 9 -37.71 -9.12 4.69
CA ALA A 9 -36.89 -10.29 4.99
C ALA A 9 -35.49 -10.21 4.34
N SER A 10 -35.41 -9.72 3.10
CA SER A 10 -34.15 -9.50 2.40
C SER A 10 -33.26 -8.47 3.12
N VAL A 11 -33.80 -7.31 3.49
CA VAL A 11 -33.06 -6.27 4.22
C VAL A 11 -32.60 -6.77 5.59
N GLN A 12 -33.46 -7.50 6.32
CA GLN A 12 -33.09 -8.11 7.61
C GLN A 12 -31.97 -9.14 7.46
N SER A 13 -31.96 -9.92 6.38
CA SER A 13 -30.88 -10.87 6.09
C SER A 13 -29.56 -10.13 5.82
N THR A 14 -29.57 -9.11 4.95
CA THR A 14 -28.40 -8.27 4.69
C THR A 14 -27.87 -7.62 5.96
N GLN A 15 -28.75 -7.08 6.82
CA GLN A 15 -28.39 -6.47 8.10
C GLN A 15 -27.65 -7.46 9.01
N LYS A 16 -28.12 -8.70 9.13
CA LYS A 16 -27.47 -9.75 9.92
C LYS A 16 -26.08 -10.10 9.38
N ILE A 17 -25.96 -10.21 8.05
CA ILE A 17 -24.68 -10.50 7.39
C ILE A 17 -23.69 -9.36 7.65
N THR A 18 -24.09 -8.10 7.44
CA THR A 18 -23.20 -6.96 7.67
C THR A 18 -22.81 -6.83 9.13
N LYS A 19 -23.71 -7.15 10.08
CA LYS A 19 -23.39 -7.15 11.52
C LYS A 19 -22.36 -8.22 11.87
N ALA A 20 -22.50 -9.43 11.31
CA ALA A 20 -21.51 -10.49 11.49
C ALA A 20 -20.15 -10.09 10.91
N MET A 21 -20.13 -9.49 9.72
CA MET A 21 -18.92 -8.99 9.09
C MET A 21 -18.23 -7.90 9.91
N GLU A 22 -18.99 -6.96 10.48
CA GLU A 22 -18.48 -5.94 11.40
C GLU A 22 -17.79 -6.58 12.60
N MET A 23 -18.43 -7.54 13.27
CA MET A 23 -17.83 -8.24 14.42
C MET A 23 -16.54 -8.98 14.04
N VAL A 24 -16.53 -9.66 12.88
CA VAL A 24 -15.32 -10.34 12.38
C VAL A 24 -14.20 -9.34 12.07
N ALA A 25 -14.53 -8.22 11.42
CA ALA A 25 -13.57 -7.17 11.10
C ALA A 25 -12.97 -6.55 12.37
N THR A 26 -13.78 -6.29 13.39
CA THR A 26 -13.31 -5.79 14.70
C THR A 26 -12.34 -6.76 15.37
N SER A 27 -12.66 -8.07 15.36
CA SER A 27 -11.76 -9.10 15.90
C SER A 27 -10.43 -9.16 15.15
N LYS A 28 -10.46 -9.09 13.82
CA LYS A 28 -9.25 -9.06 12.98
C LYS A 28 -8.42 -7.80 13.22
N MET A 29 -9.07 -6.64 13.32
CA MET A 29 -8.43 -5.35 13.54
C MET A 29 -7.56 -5.35 14.79
N ARG A 30 -8.04 -5.90 15.91
CA ARG A 30 -7.26 -6.03 17.14
C ARG A 30 -5.96 -6.82 16.90
N LYS A 31 -6.07 -8.01 16.30
CA LYS A 31 -4.91 -8.84 15.96
C LYS A 31 -3.94 -8.13 15.02
N THR A 32 -4.46 -7.36 14.06
CA THR A 32 -3.63 -6.58 13.13
C THR A 32 -2.88 -5.46 13.84
N GLN A 33 -3.50 -4.77 14.80
CA GLN A 33 -2.83 -3.75 15.60
C GLN A 33 -1.71 -4.35 16.46
N ASP A 34 -1.96 -5.49 17.10
CA ASP A 34 -0.95 -6.19 17.90
C ASP A 34 0.27 -6.56 17.05
N ARG A 35 0.04 -7.11 15.84
CA ARG A 35 1.11 -7.43 14.89
C ARG A 35 1.86 -6.18 14.41
N MET A 36 1.15 -5.08 14.16
CA MET A 36 1.75 -3.81 13.77
C MET A 36 2.63 -3.24 14.89
N ALA A 37 2.21 -3.37 16.16
CA ALA A 37 3.02 -2.95 17.31
C ALA A 37 4.28 -3.82 17.44
N ALA A 38 4.15 -5.13 17.27
CA ALA A 38 5.26 -6.08 17.36
C ALA A 38 6.34 -5.89 16.27
N SER A 39 5.99 -5.34 15.09
CA SER A 39 6.96 -5.12 14.01
C SER A 39 7.74 -3.80 14.10
N ARG A 40 7.28 -2.84 14.92
CA ARG A 40 7.94 -1.54 15.09
C ARG A 40 9.37 -1.63 15.64
N PRO A 41 9.65 -2.40 16.71
CA PRO A 41 10.99 -2.48 17.28
C PRO A 41 12.06 -2.91 16.27
N TYR A 42 11.73 -3.85 15.38
CA TYR A 42 12.63 -4.27 14.30
C TYR A 42 12.95 -3.10 13.35
N SER A 43 11.91 -2.39 12.88
CA SER A 43 12.04 -1.29 11.92
C SER A 43 12.80 -0.09 12.50
N GLU A 44 12.61 0.21 13.78
CA GLU A 44 13.31 1.28 14.48
C GLU A 44 14.77 0.92 14.74
N THR A 45 15.04 -0.31 15.19
CA THR A 45 16.40 -0.78 15.46
C THR A 45 17.24 -0.81 14.19
N ILE A 46 16.73 -1.37 13.09
CA ILE A 46 17.47 -1.43 11.83
C ILE A 46 17.73 -0.02 11.28
N ARG A 47 16.78 0.91 11.42
CA ARG A 47 16.96 2.31 11.03
C ARG A 47 18.08 2.98 11.83
N ASN A 48 18.13 2.73 13.14
CA ASN A 48 19.19 3.27 13.99
C ASN A 48 20.55 2.72 13.56
N VAL A 49 20.68 1.41 13.31
CA VAL A 49 21.92 0.80 12.83
C VAL A 49 22.35 1.41 11.50
N ILE A 50 21.44 1.48 10.51
CA ILE A 50 21.72 2.08 9.20
C ILE A 50 22.17 3.54 9.35
N SER A 51 21.52 4.32 10.22
CA SER A 51 21.88 5.73 10.45
C SER A 51 23.25 5.90 11.11
N HIS A 52 23.70 4.96 11.95
CA HIS A 52 25.03 5.01 12.55
C HIS A 52 26.09 4.67 11.50
N VAL A 53 25.86 3.63 10.70
CA VAL A 53 26.79 3.18 9.65
C VAL A 53 26.92 4.23 8.54
N SER A 54 25.81 4.86 8.13
CA SER A 54 25.82 5.87 7.07
C SER A 54 26.62 7.12 7.44
N LYS A 55 26.69 7.47 8.72
CA LYS A 55 27.51 8.59 9.23
C LYS A 55 28.99 8.24 9.36
N ALA A 56 29.31 6.97 9.57
CA ALA A 56 30.68 6.50 9.78
C ALA A 56 31.43 6.16 8.47
N SER A 57 30.71 5.86 7.38
CA SER A 57 31.33 5.52 6.09
C SER A 57 31.80 6.77 5.33
N ILE A 58 33.08 7.13 5.51
CA ILE A 58 33.69 8.31 4.87
C ILE A 58 34.03 8.08 3.38
N GLY A 59 34.10 6.82 2.91
CA GLY A 59 34.55 6.49 1.55
C GLY A 59 33.51 5.85 0.62
N TYR A 60 32.53 5.10 1.16
CA TYR A 60 31.53 4.40 0.36
C TYR A 60 30.16 5.09 0.47
N LYS A 61 29.64 5.58 -0.65
CA LYS A 61 28.26 6.08 -0.75
C LYS A 61 27.36 4.98 -1.30
N HIS A 62 26.49 4.45 -0.44
CA HIS A 62 25.49 3.47 -0.84
C HIS A 62 24.54 4.09 -1.91
N PRO A 63 24.14 3.37 -2.98
CA PRO A 63 23.29 3.93 -4.05
C PRO A 63 22.01 4.63 -3.55
N PHE A 64 21.31 4.06 -2.56
CA PHE A 64 20.13 4.67 -1.93
C PHE A 64 20.40 5.91 -1.04
N LEU A 65 21.66 6.30 -0.84
CA LEU A 65 22.06 7.49 -0.07
C LEU A 65 22.61 8.62 -0.95
N VAL A 66 22.70 8.40 -2.27
CA VAL A 66 23.15 9.42 -3.21
C VAL A 66 21.94 10.19 -3.72
N GLU A 67 21.92 11.49 -3.47
CA GLU A 67 20.93 12.38 -4.06
C GLU A 67 21.21 12.58 -5.55
N ARG A 68 20.15 12.57 -6.35
CA ARG A 68 20.18 12.79 -7.80
C ARG A 68 18.93 13.54 -8.24
N GLU A 69 19.02 14.16 -9.40
CA GLU A 69 17.87 14.80 -10.04
C GLU A 69 16.76 13.77 -10.31
N VAL A 70 15.53 14.09 -9.93
CA VAL A 70 14.40 13.17 -10.04
C VAL A 70 13.68 13.37 -11.37
N LYS A 71 13.82 12.41 -12.30
CA LYS A 71 13.15 12.39 -13.61
C LYS A 71 12.09 11.32 -13.69
N LYS A 72 12.26 10.23 -12.94
CA LYS A 72 11.28 9.17 -12.82
C LYS A 72 11.08 8.72 -11.38
N ILE A 73 9.82 8.55 -10.98
CA ILE A 73 9.43 8.14 -9.64
C ILE A 73 8.77 6.76 -9.68
N GLY A 74 9.15 5.90 -8.74
CA GLY A 74 8.46 4.66 -8.44
C GLY A 74 7.49 4.83 -7.28
N ILE A 75 6.26 4.35 -7.40
CA ILE A 75 5.28 4.39 -6.30
C ILE A 75 4.81 2.97 -5.98
N LEU A 76 5.07 2.53 -4.75
CA LEU A 76 4.45 1.34 -4.18
C LEU A 76 3.07 1.71 -3.61
N VAL A 77 1.99 1.28 -4.27
CA VAL A 77 0.62 1.54 -3.84
C VAL A 77 0.07 0.33 -3.08
N ILE A 78 -0.25 0.53 -1.80
CA ILE A 78 -0.77 -0.51 -0.91
C ILE A 78 -2.28 -0.35 -0.78
N SER A 79 -3.00 -1.20 -1.50
CA SER A 79 -4.46 -1.31 -1.48
C SER A 79 -4.93 -2.61 -0.81
N THR A 80 -6.24 -2.75 -0.63
CA THR A 80 -6.80 -4.00 -0.11
C THR A 80 -7.07 -5.03 -1.21
N ASP A 81 -7.13 -6.31 -0.85
CA ASP A 81 -7.66 -7.36 -1.73
C ASP A 81 -9.21 -7.38 -1.74
N ARG A 82 -9.83 -7.17 -0.57
CA ARG A 82 -11.29 -7.22 -0.38
C ARG A 82 -11.91 -5.83 -0.36
N GLY A 83 -13.17 -5.74 -0.79
CA GLY A 83 -13.99 -4.52 -0.72
C GLY A 83 -14.70 -4.34 0.62
N MET A 84 -15.83 -3.61 0.61
CA MET A 84 -16.66 -3.32 1.80
C MET A 84 -15.90 -2.58 2.92
N CYS A 85 -15.03 -1.66 2.54
CA CYS A 85 -14.16 -0.88 3.43
C CYS A 85 -14.36 0.64 3.28
N GLY A 86 -15.57 1.06 2.89
CA GLY A 86 -15.89 2.47 2.63
C GLY A 86 -14.93 3.13 1.64
N GLY A 87 -14.50 4.35 1.94
CA GLY A 87 -13.64 5.16 1.09
C GLY A 87 -12.14 4.82 1.12
N LEU A 88 -11.71 3.79 1.85
CA LEU A 88 -10.28 3.52 2.12
C LEU A 88 -9.40 3.47 0.85
N ASN A 89 -9.82 2.70 -0.16
CA ASN A 89 -9.07 2.60 -1.41
C ASN A 89 -9.29 3.82 -2.30
N VAL A 90 -10.52 4.32 -2.38
CA VAL A 90 -10.87 5.44 -3.27
C VAL A 90 -10.12 6.71 -2.85
N ASN A 91 -10.03 6.99 -1.55
CA ASN A 91 -9.32 8.14 -1.03
C ASN A 91 -7.82 8.02 -1.30
N LEU A 92 -7.24 6.84 -1.06
CA LEU A 92 -5.84 6.58 -1.39
C LEU A 92 -5.56 6.80 -2.88
N PHE A 93 -6.38 6.22 -3.76
CA PHE A 93 -6.17 6.30 -5.20
C PHE A 93 -6.30 7.73 -5.73
N LYS A 94 -7.28 8.50 -5.23
CA LYS A 94 -7.42 9.92 -5.57
C LYS A 94 -6.19 10.72 -5.17
N THR A 95 -5.71 10.55 -3.94
CA THR A 95 -4.50 11.23 -3.46
C THR A 95 -3.28 10.85 -4.31
N THR A 96 -3.10 9.56 -4.59
CA THR A 96 -2.01 9.07 -5.44
C THR A 96 -2.08 9.64 -6.86
N LEU A 97 -3.25 9.62 -7.50
CA LEU A 97 -3.43 10.17 -8.85
C LEU A 97 -3.18 11.69 -8.90
N ASN A 98 -3.65 12.43 -7.89
CA ASN A 98 -3.37 13.87 -7.80
C ASN A 98 -1.87 14.13 -7.67
N GLN A 99 -1.16 13.33 -6.87
CA GLN A 99 0.29 13.47 -6.74
C GLN A 99 1.03 13.11 -8.04
N ILE A 100 0.60 12.05 -8.73
CA ILE A 100 1.13 11.69 -10.05
C ILE A 100 0.91 12.82 -11.04
N LYS A 101 -0.26 13.47 -11.02
CA LYS A 101 -0.56 14.62 -11.88
C LYS A 101 0.40 15.78 -11.60
N ASN A 102 0.63 16.13 -10.34
CA ASN A 102 1.57 17.18 -9.96
C ASN A 102 3.00 16.90 -10.45
N TRP A 103 3.46 15.65 -10.36
CA TRP A 103 4.76 15.24 -10.90
C TRP A 103 4.80 15.30 -12.43
N LYS A 104 3.72 14.90 -13.10
CA LYS A 104 3.61 15.01 -14.56
C LYS A 104 3.70 16.46 -15.03
N GLU A 105 3.11 17.41 -14.30
CA GLU A 105 3.24 18.86 -14.59
C GLU A 105 4.68 19.37 -14.47
N GLN A 106 5.51 18.69 -13.67
CA GLN A 106 6.95 18.95 -13.54
C GLN A 106 7.79 18.13 -14.54
N ASN A 107 7.17 17.47 -15.52
CA ASN A 107 7.81 16.55 -16.47
C ASN A 107 8.48 15.32 -15.81
N ILE A 108 8.02 14.92 -14.63
CA ILE A 108 8.49 13.73 -13.93
C ILE A 108 7.55 12.57 -14.26
N SER A 109 8.12 11.47 -14.75
CA SER A 109 7.36 10.25 -15.09
C SER A 109 7.19 9.32 -13.89
N THR A 110 6.18 8.44 -13.92
CA THR A 110 5.87 7.57 -12.78
C THR A 110 5.66 6.11 -13.17
N ASP A 111 6.33 5.20 -12.48
CA ASP A 111 6.12 3.76 -12.52
C ASP A 111 5.44 3.29 -11.23
N LEU A 112 4.59 2.26 -11.30
CA LEU A 112 3.85 1.76 -10.14
C LEU A 112 4.24 0.33 -9.78
N GLY A 113 4.34 0.06 -8.49
CA GLY A 113 4.25 -1.28 -7.91
C GLY A 113 2.95 -1.41 -7.13
N LEU A 114 2.13 -2.42 -7.43
CA LEU A 114 0.77 -2.53 -6.90
C LEU A 114 0.64 -3.69 -5.92
N ILE A 115 0.21 -3.39 -4.69
CA ILE A 115 -0.09 -4.40 -3.68
C ILE A 115 -1.60 -4.36 -3.41
N GLY A 116 -2.26 -5.50 -3.53
CA GLY A 116 -3.70 -5.68 -3.35
C GLY A 116 -4.51 -5.63 -4.66
N SER A 117 -5.51 -6.51 -4.73
CA SER A 117 -6.37 -6.73 -5.90
C SER A 117 -7.14 -5.47 -6.33
N LYS A 118 -7.51 -4.59 -5.39
CA LYS A 118 -8.27 -3.37 -5.70
C LYS A 118 -7.41 -2.34 -6.43
N GLY A 119 -6.16 -2.16 -6.02
CA GLY A 119 -5.20 -1.29 -6.69
C GLY A 119 -4.84 -1.82 -8.08
N ILE A 120 -4.58 -3.13 -8.20
CA ILE A 120 -4.31 -3.78 -9.48
C ILE A 120 -5.46 -3.54 -10.47
N SER A 121 -6.70 -3.80 -10.03
CA SER A 121 -7.87 -3.61 -10.90
C SER A 121 -8.09 -2.15 -11.27
N PHE A 122 -7.87 -1.22 -10.33
CA PHE A 122 -8.09 0.20 -10.54
C PHE A 122 -7.03 0.82 -11.47
N PHE A 123 -5.74 0.64 -11.19
CA PHE A 123 -4.67 1.31 -11.94
C PHE A 123 -4.40 0.70 -13.32
N ARG A 124 -4.81 -0.55 -13.57
CA ARG A 124 -4.64 -1.20 -14.87
C ARG A 124 -5.32 -0.44 -16.02
N SER A 125 -6.45 0.23 -15.76
CA SER A 125 -7.17 0.99 -16.79
C SER A 125 -6.54 2.34 -17.13
N PHE A 126 -5.53 2.80 -16.38
CA PHE A 126 -4.92 4.12 -16.56
C PHE A 126 -3.66 4.10 -17.43
N GLY A 127 -3.21 2.94 -17.90
CA GLY A 127 -2.05 2.83 -18.79
C GLY A 127 -0.70 3.14 -18.13
N PHE A 128 -0.62 3.12 -16.80
CA PHE A 128 0.66 3.25 -16.09
C PHE A 128 1.55 2.03 -16.34
N ASN A 129 2.85 2.25 -16.34
CA ASN A 129 3.82 1.16 -16.35
C ASN A 129 3.85 0.50 -14.96
N ILE A 130 3.43 -0.77 -14.90
CA ILE A 130 3.39 -1.55 -13.66
C ILE A 130 4.64 -2.42 -13.60
N LYS A 131 5.58 -2.06 -12.71
CA LYS A 131 6.85 -2.78 -12.52
C LYS A 131 6.67 -4.08 -11.76
N GLY A 132 5.70 -4.14 -10.85
CA GLY A 132 5.40 -5.35 -10.08
C GLY A 132 3.99 -5.29 -9.50
N GLN A 133 3.38 -6.46 -9.30
CA GLN A 133 2.08 -6.55 -8.66
C GLN A 133 1.98 -7.78 -7.77
N LEU A 134 1.26 -7.66 -6.65
CA LEU A 134 1.02 -8.73 -5.71
C LEU A 134 -0.40 -8.62 -5.13
N SER A 135 -1.09 -9.74 -5.03
CA SER A 135 -2.45 -9.82 -4.46
C SER A 135 -2.62 -11.14 -3.73
N GLY A 136 -3.66 -11.23 -2.90
CA GLY A 136 -4.01 -12.47 -2.20
C GLY A 136 -3.25 -12.66 -0.89
N LEU A 137 -2.76 -11.57 -0.29
CA LEU A 137 -2.00 -11.58 0.97
C LEU A 137 -2.84 -11.97 2.20
N GLY A 138 -4.16 -11.98 2.06
CA GLY A 138 -5.08 -12.33 3.14
C GLY A 138 -5.01 -11.35 4.33
N ASP A 139 -5.24 -11.89 5.53
CA ASP A 139 -5.27 -11.12 6.79
C ASP A 139 -3.90 -11.11 7.51
N THR A 140 -3.00 -11.98 7.10
CA THR A 140 -1.70 -12.23 7.72
C THR A 140 -0.57 -12.30 6.68
N PRO A 141 -0.25 -11.16 6.03
CA PRO A 141 0.86 -11.09 5.09
C PRO A 141 2.18 -11.46 5.77
N ALA A 142 2.97 -12.29 5.10
CA ALA A 142 4.34 -12.59 5.45
C ALA A 142 5.30 -11.62 4.74
N LEU A 143 6.50 -11.42 5.30
CA LEU A 143 7.48 -10.50 4.70
C LEU A 143 7.98 -11.03 3.35
N GLU A 144 8.17 -12.34 3.27
CA GLU A 144 8.71 -13.07 2.12
C GLU A 144 7.88 -12.82 0.86
N GLU A 145 6.57 -12.70 1.01
CA GLU A 145 5.64 -12.41 -0.08
C GLU A 145 5.85 -10.99 -0.66
N LEU A 146 6.22 -10.03 0.20
CA LEU A 146 6.40 -8.63 -0.19
C LEU A 146 7.77 -8.35 -0.83
N ILE A 147 8.77 -9.19 -0.55
CA ILE A 147 10.15 -9.02 -1.04
C ILE A 147 10.19 -8.95 -2.57
N GLY A 148 9.40 -9.79 -3.26
CA GLY A 148 9.38 -9.83 -4.73
C GLY A 148 9.06 -8.49 -5.36
N VAL A 149 7.92 -7.89 -4.98
CA VAL A 149 7.48 -6.58 -5.51
C VAL A 149 8.42 -5.45 -5.08
N ALA A 150 8.92 -5.48 -3.83
CA ALA A 150 9.84 -4.47 -3.35
C ALA A 150 11.18 -4.51 -4.12
N ASN A 151 11.73 -5.70 -4.36
CA ASN A 151 12.98 -5.87 -5.08
C ASN A 151 12.89 -5.36 -6.51
N THR A 152 11.78 -5.58 -7.22
CA THR A 152 11.62 -5.04 -8.58
C THR A 152 11.74 -3.51 -8.62
N MET A 153 11.22 -2.82 -7.59
CA MET A 153 11.36 -1.36 -7.48
C MET A 153 12.78 -0.96 -7.07
N PHE A 154 13.40 -1.70 -6.14
CA PHE A 154 14.77 -1.45 -5.71
C PHE A 154 15.78 -1.65 -6.83
N ASP A 155 15.60 -2.66 -7.67
CA ASP A 155 16.47 -2.94 -8.81
C ASP A 155 16.30 -1.88 -9.90
N ALA A 156 15.06 -1.44 -10.18
CA ALA A 156 14.82 -0.29 -11.07
C ALA A 156 15.52 0.98 -10.56
N TYR A 157 15.55 1.20 -9.24
CA TYR A 157 16.30 2.33 -8.67
C TYR A 157 17.81 2.15 -8.81
N ARG A 158 18.35 0.96 -8.52
CA ARG A 158 19.78 0.65 -8.67
C ARG A 158 20.26 0.83 -10.11
N ASN A 159 19.44 0.44 -11.08
CA ASN A 159 19.73 0.55 -12.51
C ASN A 159 19.55 1.98 -13.06
N GLY A 160 19.10 2.93 -12.24
CA GLY A 160 18.86 4.32 -12.67
C GLY A 160 17.62 4.49 -13.53
N GLU A 161 16.72 3.50 -13.56
CA GLU A 161 15.42 3.64 -14.24
C GLU A 161 14.45 4.48 -13.40
N ILE A 162 14.63 4.48 -12.08
CA ILE A 162 13.83 5.25 -11.11
C ILE A 162 14.79 6.02 -10.21
N ASP A 163 14.50 7.30 -9.99
CA ASP A 163 15.34 8.20 -9.22
C ASP A 163 14.88 8.36 -7.77
N ALA A 164 13.61 8.08 -7.49
CA ALA A 164 13.01 8.11 -6.16
C ALA A 164 11.88 7.08 -6.01
N ILE A 165 11.73 6.51 -4.82
CA ILE A 165 10.67 5.55 -4.49
C ILE A 165 9.79 6.12 -3.37
N TYR A 166 8.47 6.12 -3.58
CA TYR A 166 7.46 6.49 -2.59
C TYR A 166 6.56 5.31 -2.26
N ILE A 167 5.95 5.34 -1.07
CA ILE A 167 4.92 4.38 -0.65
C ILE A 167 3.62 5.13 -0.42
N ALA A 168 2.55 4.72 -1.10
CA ALA A 168 1.21 5.22 -0.92
C ALA A 168 0.39 4.19 -0.13
N TYR A 169 0.01 4.53 1.10
CA TYR A 169 -0.73 3.64 1.99
C TYR A 169 -1.64 4.43 2.94
N ASN A 170 -2.60 3.74 3.54
CA ASN A 170 -3.45 4.31 4.59
C ASN A 170 -2.76 4.15 5.95
N LYS A 171 -2.39 5.26 6.59
CA LYS A 171 -1.85 5.25 7.95
C LYS A 171 -3.00 5.10 8.95
N PHE A 172 -2.96 4.04 9.75
CA PHE A 172 -3.89 3.88 10.87
C PHE A 172 -3.58 4.90 11.97
N VAL A 173 -4.55 5.75 12.29
CA VAL A 173 -4.47 6.74 13.37
C VAL A 173 -5.30 6.27 14.57
N ASN A 174 -6.57 5.97 14.31
CA ASN A 174 -7.55 5.51 15.28
C ASN A 174 -8.67 4.76 14.54
N THR A 175 -9.67 4.26 15.27
CA THR A 175 -10.84 3.57 14.70
C THR A 175 -11.80 4.50 13.94
N MET A 176 -11.81 5.80 14.29
CA MET A 176 -12.66 6.85 13.71
C MET A 176 -11.99 8.21 13.80
#